data_AF-A0A5S4G723-F1
#
_entry.id   AF-A0A5S4G723-F1
#
_cell.length_a   1.000
_cell.length_b   1.000
_cell.length_c   1.000
_cell.angle_alpha   90.00
_cell.angle_beta   90.00
_cell.angle_gamma   90.00
#
_symmetry.space_group_name_H-M   'P 1'
#
loop_
_entity.id
_entity.type
_entity.pdbx_description
1 polymer ?
#
loop_
_entity_poly.entity_id
_entity_poly.type
_entity_poly.pdbx_seq_one_letter_code
_entity_poly.pdbx_strand_id
1 'polypeptide(L)'
;MSEPYSIEAMPQSVSVARICMWIQAVLGLVGLFLLFILLGSVPVSAMDGALVLALSVPLAMILLIGLLAMRIPSRRGWVRAFGLVVEFLLVLLGIWNLTDGLSFGNLLGVLLAAVVFAQLCRSSSAMWFDR
;
A
#
# COMPACT_ATOMS: atom_id res chain seq x y z
N MET A 1 -20.48 -37.97 5.17
CA MET A 1 -19.64 -37.36 6.22
C MET A 1 -19.08 -36.08 5.64
N SER A 2 -19.66 -34.94 5.96
CA SER A 2 -19.19 -33.62 5.53
C SER A 2 -18.00 -33.27 6.43
N GLU A 3 -16.80 -33.27 5.86
CA GLU A 3 -15.63 -32.73 6.56
C GLU A 3 -15.97 -31.33 7.08
N PRO A 4 -15.70 -31.00 8.35
CA PRO A 4 -15.88 -29.64 8.80
C PRO A 4 -14.94 -28.77 7.97
N TYR A 5 -15.52 -27.85 7.19
CA TYR A 5 -14.81 -26.80 6.48
C TYR A 5 -14.03 -26.02 7.54
N SER A 6 -12.79 -26.41 7.80
CA SER A 6 -11.86 -25.65 8.61
C SER A 6 -11.63 -24.37 7.83
N ILE A 7 -12.39 -23.34 8.16
CA ILE A 7 -12.04 -21.97 7.79
C ILE A 7 -10.74 -21.72 8.54
N GLU A 8 -9.62 -22.07 7.92
CA GLU A 8 -8.31 -21.81 8.46
C GLU A 8 -8.21 -20.31 8.67
N ALA A 9 -8.35 -19.91 9.94
CA ALA A 9 -8.41 -18.53 10.33
C ALA A 9 -7.09 -17.86 9.94
N MET A 10 -7.18 -16.86 9.07
CA MET A 10 -6.04 -16.08 8.64
C MET A 10 -5.35 -15.47 9.87
N PRO A 11 -4.03 -15.60 10.01
CA PRO A 11 -3.32 -15.08 11.18
C PRO A 11 -3.54 -13.57 11.29
N GLN A 12 -3.72 -13.09 12.52
CA GLN A 12 -4.07 -11.69 12.79
C GLN A 12 -3.04 -10.72 12.21
N SER A 13 -1.76 -11.07 12.16
CA SER A 13 -0.70 -10.26 11.55
C SER A 13 -0.96 -9.98 10.07
N VAL A 14 -1.37 -10.99 9.30
CA VAL A 14 -1.64 -10.86 7.87
C VAL A 14 -2.97 -10.14 7.64
N SER A 15 -3.96 -10.35 8.51
CA SER A 15 -5.22 -9.60 8.46
C SER A 15 -5.01 -8.10 8.71
N VAL A 16 -4.25 -7.75 9.75
CA VAL A 16 -3.88 -6.34 10.04
C VAL A 16 -3.10 -5.73 8.89
N ALA A 17 -2.09 -6.44 8.35
CA ALA A 17 -1.33 -5.97 7.19
C ALA A 17 -2.26 -5.67 5.99
N ARG A 18 -3.20 -6.57 5.70
CA ARG A 18 -4.19 -6.39 4.63
C ARG A 18 -5.09 -5.18 4.87
N ILE A 19 -5.57 -4.98 6.10
CA ILE A 19 -6.41 -3.82 6.44
C ILE A 19 -5.61 -2.52 6.28
N CYS A 20 -4.37 -2.48 6.78
CA CYS A 20 -3.49 -1.32 6.62
C CYS A 20 -3.22 -1.00 5.14
N MET A 21 -2.95 -2.01 4.30
CA MET A 21 -2.80 -1.82 2.85
C MET A 21 -4.07 -1.26 2.20
N TRP A 22 -5.25 -1.72 2.62
CA TRP A 22 -6.52 -1.14 2.15
C TRP A 22 -6.68 0.32 2.56
N ILE A 23 -6.35 0.65 3.81
CA ILE A 23 -6.37 2.03 4.31
C ILE A 23 -5.40 2.90 3.49
N GLN A 24 -4.17 2.43 3.23
CA GLN A 24 -3.20 3.14 2.40
C GLN A 24 -3.73 3.38 0.98
N ALA A 25 -4.34 2.36 0.35
CA ALA A 25 -4.90 2.49 -1.00
C ALA A 25 -6.07 3.48 -1.04
N VAL A 26 -6.99 3.44 -0.07
CA VAL A 26 -8.13 4.36 0.01
C VAL A 26 -7.66 5.79 0.27
N LEU A 27 -6.77 6.00 1.25
CA LEU A 27 -6.21 7.33 1.54
C LEU A 27 -5.41 7.87 0.35
N GLY A 28 -4.62 7.02 -0.31
CA GLY A 28 -3.89 7.38 -1.52
C GLY A 28 -4.83 7.79 -2.65
N LEU A 29 -5.95 7.07 -2.84
CA LEU A 29 -6.96 7.40 -3.84
C LEU A 29 -7.64 8.75 -3.53
N VAL A 30 -7.99 9.00 -2.27
CA VAL A 30 -8.51 10.31 -1.85
C VAL A 30 -7.48 11.40 -2.11
N GLY A 31 -6.22 11.19 -1.75
CA GLY A 31 -5.13 12.14 -2.02
C GLY A 31 -4.96 12.42 -3.52
N LEU A 32 -4.98 11.38 -4.35
CA LEU A 32 -4.89 11.50 -5.80
C LEU A 32 -6.10 12.26 -6.38
N PHE A 33 -7.30 11.99 -5.87
CA PHE A 33 -8.52 12.67 -6.31
C PHE A 33 -8.51 14.16 -5.94
N LEU A 34 -8.08 14.51 -4.73
CA LEU A 34 -7.91 15.90 -4.31
C LEU A 34 -6.86 16.62 -5.17
N LEU A 35 -5.74 15.95 -5.44
CA LEU A 35 -4.68 16.48 -6.29
C LEU A 35 -5.16 16.68 -7.73
N PHE A 36 -5.97 15.76 -8.26
CA PHE A 36 -6.61 15.89 -9.57
C PHE A 36 -7.56 17.08 -9.63
N ILE A 37 -8.41 17.31 -8.61
CA ILE A 37 -9.29 18.49 -8.52
C ILE A 37 -8.47 19.77 -8.51
N LEU A 38 -7.41 19.81 -7.70
CA LEU A 38 -6.54 20.98 -7.56
C LEU A 38 -5.88 21.32 -8.90
N LEU A 39 -5.33 20.32 -9.60
CA LEU A 39 -4.68 20.50 -10.89
C LEU A 39 -5.66 20.78 -12.04
N GLY A 40 -6.89 20.25 -11.97
CA GLY A 40 -7.95 20.52 -12.95
C GLY A 40 -8.40 21.98 -12.99
N SER A 41 -8.03 22.78 -11.99
CA SER A 41 -8.28 24.23 -11.97
C SER A 41 -7.22 25.05 -12.72
N VAL A 42 -6.14 24.41 -13.19
CA VAL A 42 -5.03 25.05 -13.90
C VAL A 42 -5.27 25.01 -15.42
N PRO A 43 -5.00 26.10 -16.17
CA PRO A 43 -5.24 26.15 -17.61
C PRO A 43 -4.41 25.10 -18.38
N VAL A 44 -5.08 24.38 -19.29
CA VAL A 44 -4.57 23.25 -20.12
C VAL A 44 -3.36 23.57 -21.00
N SER A 45 -3.01 24.85 -21.19
CA SER A 45 -1.87 25.28 -22.02
C SER A 45 -0.49 24.92 -21.44
N ALA A 46 -0.44 24.36 -20.22
CA ALA A 46 0.77 23.87 -19.57
C ALA A 46 0.68 22.38 -19.16
N MET A 47 -0.16 21.58 -19.84
CA MET A 47 -0.21 20.12 -19.65
C MET A 47 1.03 19.45 -20.27
N ASP A 48 2.18 19.68 -19.65
CA ASP A 48 3.42 18.97 -19.97
C ASP A 48 3.34 17.51 -19.51
N GLY A 49 4.11 16.63 -20.15
CA GLY A 49 4.23 15.22 -19.78
C GLY A 49 4.64 14.99 -18.31
N ALA A 50 5.19 16.00 -17.64
CA ALA A 50 5.46 15.99 -16.20
C ALA A 50 4.18 15.81 -15.35
N LEU A 51 3.05 16.37 -15.77
CA LEU A 51 1.78 16.30 -15.05
C LEU A 51 1.16 14.89 -15.17
N VAL A 52 1.31 14.27 -16.34
CA VAL A 52 0.94 12.86 -16.57
C VAL A 52 1.76 11.94 -15.69
N LEU A 53 3.09 12.14 -15.63
CA LEU A 53 3.97 11.35 -14.76
C LEU A 53 3.65 11.55 -13.26
N ALA A 54 3.37 12.79 -12.86
CA ALA A 54 3.01 13.12 -11.48
C ALA A 54 1.71 12.45 -11.02
N LEU A 55 0.77 12.17 -11.95
CA LEU A 55 -0.47 11.45 -11.65
C LEU A 55 -0.32 9.93 -11.82
N SER A 56 0.45 9.47 -12.80
CA SER A 56 0.59 8.05 -13.10
C SER A 56 1.36 7.30 -12.02
N VAL A 57 2.38 7.92 -11.42
CA VAL A 57 3.21 7.28 -10.38
C VAL A 57 2.39 6.99 -9.10
N PRO A 58 1.67 7.96 -8.51
CA PRO A 58 0.80 7.68 -7.36
C PRO A 58 -0.31 6.68 -7.69
N LEU A 59 -0.92 6.78 -8.87
CA LEU A 59 -1.95 5.84 -9.32
C LEU A 59 -1.39 4.42 -9.39
N ALA A 60 -0.21 4.23 -10.00
CA ALA A 60 0.44 2.93 -10.09
C ALA A 60 0.74 2.35 -8.70
N MET A 61 1.20 3.16 -7.76
CA MET A 61 1.46 2.72 -6.38
C MET A 61 0.17 2.31 -5.65
N ILE A 62 -0.91 3.10 -5.76
CA ILE A 62 -2.21 2.77 -5.17
C ILE A 62 -2.73 1.43 -5.72
N LEU A 63 -2.67 1.26 -7.04
CA LEU A 63 -3.08 0.01 -7.69
C LEU A 63 -2.22 -1.17 -7.25
N LEU A 64 -0.90 -0.98 -7.11
CA LEU A 64 0.02 -2.02 -6.65
C LEU A 64 -0.30 -2.45 -5.21
N ILE A 65 -0.49 -1.51 -4.30
CA ILE A 65 -0.86 -1.78 -2.90
C ILE A 65 -2.22 -2.49 -2.85
N GLY A 66 -3.21 -2.01 -3.60
CA GLY A 66 -4.54 -2.63 -3.69
C GLY A 66 -4.48 -4.05 -4.25
N LEU A 67 -3.69 -4.28 -5.29
CA LEU A 67 -3.49 -5.61 -5.88
C LEU A 67 -2.81 -6.55 -4.88
N LEU A 68 -1.81 -6.09 -4.14
CA LEU A 68 -1.19 -6.86 -3.07
C LEU A 68 -2.22 -7.20 -1.98
N ALA A 69 -3.03 -6.25 -1.54
CA ALA A 69 -4.08 -6.47 -0.55
C ALA A 69 -5.15 -7.50 -1.01
N MET A 70 -5.47 -7.53 -2.32
CA MET A 70 -6.35 -8.52 -2.93
C MET A 70 -5.68 -9.89 -3.09
N ARG A 71 -4.36 -9.93 -3.29
CA ARG A 71 -3.59 -11.15 -3.50
C ARG A 71 -3.06 -11.76 -2.21
N ILE A 72 -3.09 -11.04 -1.09
CA ILE A 72 -2.74 -11.56 0.23
C ILE A 72 -3.42 -12.92 0.46
N PRO A 73 -4.76 -13.10 0.34
CA PRO A 73 -5.47 -14.38 0.54
C PRO A 73 -4.93 -15.58 -0.26
N SER A 74 -4.17 -15.34 -1.33
CA SER A 74 -3.65 -16.38 -2.22
C SER A 74 -2.52 -17.23 -1.59
N ARG A 75 -2.05 -16.92 -0.38
CA ARG A 75 -0.98 -17.64 0.34
C ARG A 75 0.36 -17.77 -0.40
N ARG A 76 0.57 -17.04 -1.50
CA ARG A 76 1.80 -17.15 -2.31
C ARG A 76 2.97 -16.42 -1.69
N GLY A 77 4.10 -17.10 -1.46
CA GLY A 77 5.36 -16.51 -0.98
C GLY A 77 5.82 -15.24 -1.72
N TRP A 78 5.62 -15.17 -3.04
CA TRP A 78 6.00 -13.99 -3.82
C TRP A 78 5.19 -12.73 -3.47
N VAL A 79 3.93 -12.88 -3.02
CA VAL A 79 3.09 -11.75 -2.58
C VAL A 79 3.68 -11.13 -1.32
N ARG A 80 4.21 -11.95 -0.40
CA ARG A 80 4.91 -11.47 0.78
C ARG A 80 6.21 -10.76 0.43
N ALA A 81 7.01 -11.34 -0.47
CA ALA A 81 8.27 -10.72 -0.91
C ALA A 81 8.01 -9.34 -1.54
N PHE A 82 7.03 -9.24 -2.43
CA PHE A 82 6.64 -7.94 -3.00
C PHE A 82 6.08 -6.98 -1.98
N GLY A 83 5.21 -7.42 -1.07
CA GLY A 83 4.70 -6.58 0.00
C GLY A 83 5.82 -5.98 0.82
N LEU A 84 6.82 -6.78 1.21
CA LEU A 84 7.99 -6.28 1.94
C LEU A 84 8.78 -5.25 1.13
N VAL A 85 9.06 -5.52 -0.15
CA VAL A 85 9.81 -4.61 -1.01
C VAL A 85 9.05 -3.28 -1.21
N VAL A 86 7.77 -3.35 -1.54
CA VAL A 86 6.94 -2.16 -1.80
C VAL A 86 6.79 -1.32 -0.54
N GLU A 87 6.46 -1.92 0.61
CA GLU A 87 6.31 -1.17 1.86
C GLU A 87 7.64 -0.59 2.34
N PHE A 88 8.75 -1.31 2.15
CA PHE A 88 10.08 -0.78 2.46
C PHE A 88 10.40 0.45 1.60
N LEU A 89 10.13 0.39 0.29
CA LEU A 89 10.31 1.53 -0.61
C LEU A 89 9.39 2.70 -0.23
N LEU A 90 8.15 2.44 0.18
CA LEU A 90 7.21 3.46 0.65
C LEU A 90 7.69 4.14 1.94
N VAL A 91 8.25 3.38 2.89
CA VAL A 91 8.86 3.93 4.11
C VAL A 91 10.03 4.83 3.74
N LEU A 92 10.94 4.38 2.87
CA LEU A 92 12.08 5.18 2.43
C LEU A 92 11.64 6.47 1.72
N LEU A 93 10.69 6.36 0.78
CA LEU A 93 10.14 7.51 0.07
C LEU A 93 9.44 8.48 1.03
N GLY A 94 8.69 7.96 1.99
CA GLY A 94 8.02 8.81 2.97
C GLY A 94 9.00 9.50 3.91
N ILE A 95 10.07 8.83 4.35
CA ILE A 95 11.16 9.47 5.10
C ILE A 95 11.83 10.58 4.29
N TRP A 96 12.08 10.33 3.00
CA TRP A 96 12.58 11.36 2.09
C TRP A 96 11.62 12.54 1.99
N ASN A 97 10.32 12.31 1.78
CA ASN A 97 9.34 13.38 1.70
C ASN A 97 9.19 14.17 3.01
N LEU A 98 9.52 13.58 4.17
CA LEU A 98 9.52 14.29 5.44
C LEU A 98 10.67 15.31 5.54
N THR A 99 11.76 15.17 4.77
CA THR A 99 12.84 16.17 4.74
C THR A 99 12.44 17.43 3.99
N ASP A 100 11.56 17.31 2.99
CA ASP A 100 11.04 18.45 2.22
C ASP A 100 9.91 19.18 2.96
N GLY A 101 9.20 18.49 3.86
CA GLY A 101 8.16 19.09 4.68
C GLY A 101 7.39 18.08 5.54
N LEU A 102 7.13 18.46 6.79
CA LEU A 102 6.44 17.61 7.74
C LEU A 102 4.92 17.80 7.63
N SER A 103 4.25 16.86 6.95
CA SER A 103 2.80 16.84 6.81
C SER A 103 2.20 15.64 7.53
N PHE A 104 0.98 15.82 8.07
CA PHE A 104 0.25 14.73 8.73
C PHE A 104 0.04 13.53 7.79
N GLY A 105 -0.24 13.79 6.51
CA GLY A 105 -0.40 12.74 5.49
C GLY A 105 0.88 11.92 5.28
N ASN A 106 2.04 12.56 5.18
CA ASN A 106 3.31 11.86 5.00
C ASN A 106 3.66 11.02 6.23
N LEU A 107 3.50 11.56 7.44
CA LEU A 107 3.72 10.82 8.68
C LEU A 107 2.82 9.59 8.76
N LEU A 108 1.52 9.76 8.49
CA LEU A 108 0.56 8.67 8.55
C LEU A 108 0.87 7.60 7.51
N GLY A 109 1.22 7.99 6.28
CA GLY A 109 1.63 7.08 5.21
C GLY A 109 2.86 6.24 5.60
N VAL A 110 3.89 6.87 6.16
CA VAL A 110 5.10 6.20 6.66
C VAL A 110 4.76 5.22 7.79
N LEU A 111 3.96 5.64 8.76
CA LEU A 111 3.58 4.81 9.90
C LEU A 111 2.79 3.58 9.45
N LEU A 112 1.83 3.74 8.54
CA LEU A 112 1.09 2.60 7.97
C LEU A 112 2.03 1.64 7.24
N ALA A 113 2.93 2.15 6.41
CA ALA A 113 3.88 1.31 5.67
C ALA A 113 4.83 0.55 6.60
N ALA A 114 5.33 1.22 7.64
CA ALA A 114 6.16 0.61 8.66
C ALA A 114 5.42 -0.50 9.43
N VAL A 115 4.14 -0.28 9.77
CA VAL A 115 3.30 -1.29 10.43
C VAL A 115 3.10 -2.49 9.52
N VAL A 116 2.75 -2.30 8.25
CA VAL A 116 2.58 -3.40 7.29
C VAL A 116 3.88 -4.20 7.14
N PHE A 117 5.00 -3.51 6.94
CA PHE A 117 6.32 -4.12 6.86
C PHE A 117 6.63 -4.97 8.11
N ALA A 118 6.45 -4.41 9.31
CA ALA A 118 6.68 -5.12 10.55
C ALA A 118 5.78 -6.36 10.70
N GLN A 119 4.52 -6.28 10.29
CA GLN A 119 3.59 -7.42 10.33
C GLN A 119 3.97 -8.51 9.31
N LEU A 120 4.44 -8.14 8.12
CA LEU A 120 4.91 -9.08 7.10
C LEU A 120 6.25 -9.76 7.47
N CYS A 121 7.07 -9.08 8.28
CA CYS A 121 8.30 -9.65 8.84
C CYS A 121 8.06 -10.69 9.94
N ARG A 122 6.88 -10.73 10.58
CA ARG A 122 6.59 -11.71 11.63
C ARG A 122 6.64 -13.15 11.11
N SER A 123 7.21 -14.06 11.90
CA SER A 123 7.30 -15.49 11.61
C SER A 123 5.94 -16.14 11.33
N SER A 124 4.88 -15.69 12.02
CA SER A 124 3.50 -16.14 11.75
C SER A 124 3.01 -15.77 10.35
N SER A 125 3.47 -14.64 9.79
CA SER A 125 3.18 -14.29 8.40
C SER A 125 3.97 -15.19 7.45
N ALA A 126 5.26 -15.42 7.72
CA ALA A 126 6.11 -16.32 6.93
C ALA A 126 5.49 -17.70 6.72
N MET A 127 5.11 -18.35 7.83
CA MET A 127 4.52 -19.69 7.81
C MET A 127 3.18 -19.76 7.07
N TRP A 128 2.49 -18.64 6.89
CA TRP A 128 1.22 -18.59 6.17
C TRP A 128 1.41 -18.48 4.65
N PHE A 129 2.50 -17.84 4.20
CA PHE A 129 2.83 -17.67 2.78
C PHE A 129 3.75 -18.78 2.21
N ASP A 130 4.35 -19.61 3.08
CA ASP A 130 5.19 -20.75 2.69
C ASP A 130 4.38 -22.08 2.61
N ARG A 131 3.04 -22.01 2.66
CA ARG A 131 2.11 -23.15 2.54
C ARG A 131 1.38 -23.14 1.21
#